data_AF-A0A182ES99-F1
#
_entry.id   AF-A0A182ES99-F1
#
_cell.length_a   1.000
_cell.length_b   1.000
_cell.length_c   1.000
_cell.angle_alpha   90.00
_cell.angle_beta   90.00
_cell.angle_gamma   90.00
#
_symmetry.space_group_name_H-M   'P 1'
#
loop_
_entity.id
_entity.type
_entity.pdbx_description
1 polymer ?
#
loop_
_entity_poly.entity_id
_entity_poly.type
_entity_poly.pdbx_seq_one_letter_code
_entity_poly.pdbx_strand_id
1 'polypeptide(L)'
;MAVASNKPNWAPKNPAIYGVIDIATFAPLGCASYMAYKYGGGLENNTTKVALAFYGGSIICAFLTMPLVKRRNYLCLFRNTLIMHLTGAGAAIAFFKINQKAGLLMVPYVLWTGFYTFLTYSMSKTNTSEASERSTL
;
A
#
# COMPACT_ATOMS: atom_id res chain seq x y z
N MET A 1 -15.48 7.53 12.58
CA MET A 1 -15.26 6.64 13.74
C MET A 1 -13.90 6.95 14.34
N ALA A 2 -13.87 7.18 15.66
CA ALA A 2 -12.84 7.84 16.46
C ALA A 2 -11.36 7.63 16.02
N VAL A 3 -10.79 8.68 15.44
CA VAL A 3 -9.34 8.86 15.25
C VAL A 3 -8.83 9.67 16.45
N ALA A 4 -8.49 8.99 17.54
CA ALA A 4 -7.77 9.57 18.66
C ALA A 4 -6.67 8.59 19.08
N SER A 5 -5.57 8.63 18.35
CA SER A 5 -4.26 8.05 18.67
C SER A 5 -3.28 8.78 17.76
N ASN A 6 -2.19 9.28 18.35
CA ASN A 6 -1.27 10.29 17.81
C ASN A 6 -0.96 10.14 16.31
N LYS A 7 -1.78 10.77 15.47
CA LYS A 7 -1.41 10.99 14.08
C LYS A 7 -0.38 12.12 14.04
N PRO A 8 0.68 12.00 13.23
CA PRO A 8 1.63 13.09 13.07
C PRO A 8 0.93 14.37 12.58
N ASN A 9 1.43 15.54 12.98
CA ASN A 9 0.84 16.83 12.62
C ASN A 9 0.80 17.10 11.10
N TRP A 10 1.69 16.44 10.34
CA TRP A 10 1.74 16.55 8.89
C TRP A 10 0.70 15.68 8.16
N ALA A 11 0.08 14.71 8.84
CA ALA A 11 -0.86 13.80 8.22
C ALA A 11 -2.25 14.45 8.07
N PRO A 12 -2.95 14.26 6.94
CA PRO A 12 -4.31 14.76 6.79
C PRO A 12 -5.23 14.28 7.93
N LYS A 13 -5.95 15.21 8.54
CA LYS A 13 -6.88 14.90 9.64
C LYS A 13 -8.21 14.34 9.13
N ASN A 14 -8.66 14.79 7.96
CA ASN A 14 -9.91 14.35 7.35
C ASN A 14 -9.76 12.96 6.71
N PRO A 15 -10.50 11.93 7.17
CA PRO A 15 -10.48 10.60 6.58
C PRO A 15 -10.91 10.56 5.10
N ALA A 16 -11.77 11.49 4.66
CA ALA A 16 -12.27 11.52 3.29
C ALA A 16 -11.15 11.77 2.26
N ILE A 17 -10.11 12.53 2.64
CA ILE A 17 -8.96 12.81 1.76
C ILE A 17 -8.25 11.52 1.37
N TYR A 18 -8.05 10.61 2.35
CA TYR A 18 -7.43 9.31 2.09
C TYR A 18 -8.27 8.50 1.12
N GLY A 19 -9.59 8.43 1.34
CA GLY A 19 -10.49 7.69 0.46
C GLY A 19 -10.51 8.21 -0.99
N VAL A 20 -10.47 9.54 -1.19
CA VAL A 20 -10.40 10.14 -2.53
C VAL A 20 -9.09 9.75 -3.23
N ILE A 21 -7.96 9.81 -2.53
CA ILE A 21 -6.65 9.45 -3.11
C ILE A 21 -6.56 7.93 -3.35
N ASP A 22 -7.12 7.11 -2.45
CA ASP A 22 -7.23 5.65 -2.64
C ASP A 22 -7.98 5.35 -3.94
N ILE A 23 -9.15 5.94 -4.15
CA ILE A 23 -9.93 5.74 -5.39
C ILE A 23 -9.13 6.21 -6.61
N ALA A 24 -8.53 7.40 -6.55
CA ALA A 24 -7.78 7.96 -7.67
C ALA A 24 -6.56 7.11 -8.06
N THR A 25 -5.87 6.54 -7.07
CA THR A 25 -4.70 5.69 -7.30
C THR A 25 -5.08 4.26 -7.67
N PHE A 26 -6.28 3.80 -7.30
CA PHE A 26 -6.75 2.45 -7.59
C PHE A 26 -7.40 2.34 -8.98
N ALA A 27 -8.03 3.41 -9.47
CA ALA A 27 -8.66 3.46 -10.79
C ALA A 27 -7.76 2.93 -11.94
N PRO A 28 -6.47 3.33 -12.08
CA PRO A 28 -5.63 2.87 -13.18
C PRO A 28 -5.11 1.43 -13.03
N LEU A 29 -5.20 0.82 -11.84
CA LEU A 29 -4.60 -0.49 -11.54
C LEU A 29 -5.23 -1.64 -12.36
N GLY A 30 -6.53 -1.59 -12.58
CA GLY A 30 -7.23 -2.57 -13.42
C GLY A 30 -6.74 -2.53 -14.87
N CYS A 31 -6.52 -1.32 -15.40
CA CYS A 31 -5.98 -1.16 -16.75
C CYS A 31 -4.51 -1.61 -16.82
N ALA A 32 -3.70 -1.26 -15.82
CA ALA A 32 -2.30 -1.67 -15.73
C ALA A 32 -2.15 -3.20 -15.71
N SER A 33 -2.92 -3.89 -14.86
CA SER A 33 -2.90 -5.35 -14.76
C SER A 33 -3.39 -6.04 -16.03
N TYR A 34 -4.44 -5.50 -16.68
CA TYR A 34 -4.88 -6.00 -17.98
C TYR A 34 -3.81 -5.86 -19.06
N MET A 35 -3.15 -4.70 -19.15
CA MET A 35 -2.06 -4.47 -20.11
C MET A 35 -0.88 -5.43 -19.85
N ALA A 36 -0.49 -5.60 -18.58
CA ALA A 36 0.58 -6.53 -18.22
C ALA A 36 0.22 -7.98 -18.59
N TYR A 37 -1.01 -8.43 -18.32
CA TYR A 37 -1.48 -9.76 -18.71
C TYR A 37 -1.48 -9.92 -20.25
N LYS A 38 -2.07 -8.97 -20.97
CA LYS A 38 -2.24 -9.05 -22.43
C LYS A 38 -0.91 -9.02 -23.18
N TYR A 39 -0.02 -8.09 -22.83
CA TYR A 39 1.25 -7.90 -23.52
C TYR A 39 2.39 -8.77 -22.95
N GLY A 40 2.20 -9.35 -21.76
CA GLY A 40 3.16 -10.23 -21.13
C GLY A 40 3.02 -11.71 -21.48
N GLY A 41 2.15 -12.09 -22.42
CA GLY A 41 1.92 -13.51 -22.75
C GLY A 41 1.08 -14.25 -21.71
N GLY A 42 0.20 -13.54 -20.99
CA GLY A 42 -0.74 -14.13 -20.06
C GLY A 42 -0.09 -14.86 -18.88
N LEU A 43 -0.79 -15.86 -18.34
CA LEU A 43 -0.32 -16.65 -17.19
C LEU A 43 0.61 -17.82 -17.57
N GLU A 44 0.77 -18.09 -18.87
CA GLU A 44 1.72 -19.08 -19.37
C GLU A 44 3.17 -18.56 -19.26
N ASN A 45 3.35 -17.23 -19.35
CA ASN A 45 4.63 -16.60 -19.11
C ASN A 45 4.93 -16.48 -17.60
N ASN A 46 6.01 -17.11 -17.16
CA ASN A 46 6.43 -17.10 -15.75
C ASN A 46 6.68 -15.68 -15.20
N THR A 47 7.29 -14.79 -15.99
CA THR A 47 7.56 -13.40 -15.57
C THR A 47 6.27 -12.64 -15.33
N THR A 48 5.31 -12.74 -16.25
CA THR A 48 4.00 -12.10 -16.15
C THR A 48 3.18 -12.66 -15.00
N LYS A 49 3.22 -13.99 -14.80
CA LYS A 49 2.60 -14.66 -13.66
C LYS A 49 3.15 -14.14 -12.32
N VAL A 50 4.46 -14.03 -12.19
CA VAL A 50 5.10 -13.49 -10.97
C VAL A 50 4.75 -12.00 -10.78
N ALA A 51 4.74 -11.21 -11.86
CA ALA A 51 4.36 -9.80 -11.81
C ALA A 51 2.91 -9.62 -11.31
N LEU A 52 1.98 -10.43 -11.83
CA LEU A 52 0.58 -10.43 -11.41
C LEU A 52 0.41 -10.97 -9.98
N ALA A 53 1.25 -11.91 -9.53
CA ALA A 53 1.26 -12.38 -8.15
C ALA A 53 1.69 -11.27 -7.17
N PHE A 54 2.75 -10.51 -7.51
CA PHE A 54 3.14 -9.33 -6.74
C PHE A 54 2.03 -8.28 -6.69
N TYR A 55 1.39 -8.00 -7.83
CA TYR A 55 0.25 -7.09 -7.91
C TYR A 55 -0.90 -7.56 -7.02
N GLY A 56 -1.32 -8.82 -7.15
CA GLY A 56 -2.39 -9.41 -6.34
C GLY A 56 -2.07 -9.40 -4.85
N GLY A 57 -0.83 -9.72 -4.47
CA GLY A 57 -0.35 -9.63 -3.09
C GLY A 57 -0.47 -8.21 -2.53
N SER A 58 -0.09 -7.19 -3.33
CA SER A 58 -0.25 -5.78 -2.96
C SER A 58 -1.71 -5.40 -2.69
N ILE A 59 -2.63 -5.83 -3.56
CA ILE A 59 -4.07 -5.57 -3.39
C ILE A 59 -4.63 -6.30 -2.15
N ILE A 60 -4.25 -7.55 -1.91
CA ILE A 60 -4.65 -8.28 -0.70
C ILE A 60 -4.18 -7.54 0.55
N CYS A 61 -2.92 -7.12 0.59
CA CYS A 61 -2.39 -6.32 1.70
C CYS A 61 -3.14 -5.00 1.86
N ALA A 62 -3.57 -4.35 0.77
CA ALA A 62 -4.41 -3.15 0.84
C ALA A 62 -5.73 -3.42 1.56
N PHE A 63 -6.45 -4.50 1.23
CA PHE A 63 -7.67 -4.88 1.94
C PHE A 63 -7.43 -5.22 3.42
N LEU A 64 -6.29 -5.85 3.75
CA LEU A 64 -5.92 -6.18 5.13
C LEU A 64 -5.64 -4.93 5.99
N THR A 65 -5.39 -3.76 5.41
CA THR A 65 -5.21 -2.52 6.19
C THR A 65 -6.46 -2.15 6.98
N MET A 66 -7.66 -2.33 6.42
CA MET A 66 -8.92 -1.94 7.05
C MET A 66 -9.15 -2.63 8.42
N PRO A 67 -9.08 -3.97 8.55
CA PRO A 67 -9.23 -4.62 9.86
C PRO A 67 -8.06 -4.30 10.81
N LEU A 68 -6.84 -4.07 10.31
CA LEU A 68 -5.68 -3.74 11.15
C LEU A 68 -5.80 -2.35 11.80
N VAL A 69 -6.28 -1.35 11.05
CA VAL A 69 -6.59 -0.02 11.59
C VAL A 69 -7.67 -0.13 12.66
N LYS A 70 -8.73 -0.92 12.41
CA LYS A 70 -9.82 -1.14 13.38
C LYS A 70 -9.31 -1.78 14.68
N ARG A 71 -8.36 -2.70 14.61
CA ARG A 71 -7.75 -3.37 15.77
C ARG A 71 -6.67 -2.54 16.48
N ARG A 72 -6.31 -1.35 15.97
CA ARG A 72 -5.26 -0.46 16.53
C ARG A 72 -3.89 -1.15 16.72
N ASN A 73 -3.59 -2.17 15.91
CA ASN A 73 -2.28 -2.83 15.96
C ASN A 73 -1.30 -2.14 14.99
N TYR A 74 -0.66 -1.08 15.44
CA TYR A 74 0.15 -0.20 14.59
C TYR A 74 1.43 -0.85 14.06
N LEU A 75 2.04 -1.77 14.80
CA LEU A 75 3.22 -2.51 14.32
C LEU A 75 2.85 -3.47 13.19
N CYS A 76 1.73 -4.21 13.35
CA CYS A 76 1.23 -5.09 12.31
C CYS A 76 0.77 -4.28 11.08
N LEU A 77 0.13 -3.13 11.30
CA LEU A 77 -0.26 -2.20 10.25
C LEU A 77 0.95 -1.68 9.45
N PHE A 78 2.04 -1.29 10.13
CA PHE A 78 3.28 -0.90 9.47
C PHE A 78 3.86 -2.04 8.63
N ARG A 79 4.01 -3.24 9.20
CA ARG A 79 4.53 -4.41 8.46
C ARG A 79 3.67 -4.74 7.23
N ASN A 80 2.34 -4.73 7.37
CA ASN A 80 1.43 -4.98 6.27
C ASN A 80 1.54 -3.92 5.16
N THR A 81 1.59 -2.64 5.53
CA THR A 81 1.74 -1.55 4.55
C THR A 81 3.13 -1.52 3.90
N LEU A 82 4.18 -1.96 4.60
CA LEU A 82 5.50 -2.16 4.00
C LEU A 82 5.47 -3.30 2.96
N ILE A 83 4.86 -4.44 3.28
CA ILE A 83 4.71 -5.56 2.33
C ILE A 83 3.87 -5.12 1.12
N MET A 84 2.76 -4.40 1.35
CA MET A 84 1.96 -3.79 0.28
C MET A 84 2.83 -2.94 -0.64
N HIS A 85 3.62 -2.02 -0.09
CA HIS A 85 4.47 -1.15 -0.90
C HIS A 85 5.54 -1.91 -1.68
N LEU A 86 6.25 -2.84 -1.04
CA LEU A 86 7.32 -3.63 -1.69
C LEU A 86 6.77 -4.51 -2.81
N THR A 87 5.64 -5.17 -2.58
CA THR A 87 4.98 -6.00 -3.60
C THR A 87 4.41 -5.15 -4.73
N GLY A 88 3.78 -4.01 -4.42
CA GLY A 88 3.30 -3.05 -5.41
C GLY A 88 4.42 -2.44 -6.27
N ALA A 89 5.55 -2.08 -5.66
CA ALA A 89 6.74 -1.58 -6.37
C ALA A 89 7.36 -2.68 -7.25
N GLY A 90 7.48 -3.91 -6.74
CA GLY A 90 7.93 -5.05 -7.52
C GLY A 90 7.04 -5.32 -8.74
N ALA A 91 5.72 -5.26 -8.55
CA ALA A 91 4.76 -5.36 -9.64
C ALA A 91 4.92 -4.23 -10.66
N ALA A 92 5.08 -2.98 -10.21
CA ALA A 92 5.28 -1.84 -11.09
C ALA A 92 6.54 -1.98 -11.95
N ILE A 93 7.68 -2.37 -11.35
CA ILE A 93 8.94 -2.61 -12.07
C ILE A 93 8.77 -3.73 -13.10
N ALA A 94 8.11 -4.83 -12.73
CA ALA A 94 7.86 -5.93 -13.65
C ALA A 94 6.90 -5.51 -14.78
N PHE A 95 5.85 -4.76 -14.47
CA PHE A 95 4.92 -4.21 -15.46
C PHE A 95 5.64 -3.25 -16.41
N PHE A 96 6.55 -2.40 -15.93
CA PHE A 96 7.38 -1.55 -16.77
C PHE A 96 8.20 -2.35 -17.80
N LYS A 97 8.77 -3.49 -17.37
CA LYS A 97 9.53 -4.38 -18.27
C LYS A 97 8.66 -5.07 -19.31
N ILE A 98 7.41 -5.40 -18.97
CA ILE A 98 6.44 -6.03 -19.89
C ILE A 98 5.85 -4.99 -20.84
N ASN A 99 5.39 -3.87 -20.31
CA ASN A 99 4.75 -2.78 -21.03
C ASN A 99 4.94 -1.46 -20.27
N GLN A 100 5.65 -0.51 -20.87
CA GLN A 100 5.97 0.76 -20.23
C GLN A 100 4.72 1.55 -19.76
N LYS A 101 3.60 1.48 -20.51
CA LYS A 101 2.34 2.13 -20.11
C LYS A 101 1.73 1.47 -18.87
N ALA A 102 1.76 0.13 -18.79
CA ALA A 102 1.30 -0.61 -17.62
C ALA A 102 2.09 -0.23 -16.36
N GLY A 103 3.41 -0.12 -16.48
CA GLY A 103 4.27 0.36 -15.40
C GLY A 103 3.96 1.79 -14.97
N LEU A 104 3.78 2.72 -15.93
CA LEU A 104 3.44 4.12 -15.65
C LEU A 104 2.11 4.26 -14.89
N LEU A 105 1.11 3.45 -15.24
CA LEU A 105 -0.18 3.44 -14.56
C LEU A 105 -0.11 3.00 -13.08
N MET A 106 0.94 2.26 -12.70
CA MET A 106 1.19 1.86 -11.31
C MET A 106 1.89 2.96 -10.48
N VAL A 107 2.49 3.97 -11.10
CA VAL A 107 3.30 4.99 -10.40
C VAL A 107 2.51 5.73 -9.31
N PRO A 108 1.29 6.25 -9.55
CA PRO A 108 0.52 6.92 -8.51
C PRO A 108 0.25 6.02 -7.30
N TYR A 109 -0.03 4.73 -7.55
CA TYR A 109 -0.25 3.73 -6.50
C TYR A 109 1.02 3.45 -5.68
N VAL A 110 2.18 3.30 -6.33
CA VAL A 110 3.44 3.06 -5.62
C VAL A 110 3.82 4.27 -4.75
N LEU A 111 3.66 5.49 -5.26
CA LEU A 111 3.91 6.71 -4.48
C LEU A 111 2.98 6.79 -3.26
N TRP A 112 1.71 6.49 -3.45
CA TRP A 112 0.71 6.55 -2.39
C TRP A 112 0.88 5.46 -1.32
N THR A 113 1.18 4.24 -1.74
CA THR A 113 1.50 3.15 -0.79
C THR A 113 2.78 3.45 -0.01
N GLY A 114 3.78 4.09 -0.62
CA GLY A 114 5.00 4.55 0.07
C GLY A 114 4.70 5.61 1.13
N PHE A 115 3.83 6.57 0.81
CA PHE A 115 3.31 7.52 1.80
C PHE A 115 2.61 6.82 2.96
N TYR A 116 1.76 5.82 2.68
CA TYR A 116 1.10 5.02 3.71
C TYR A 116 2.10 4.28 4.60
N THR A 117 3.12 3.65 4.02
CA THR A 117 4.18 2.98 4.80
C THR A 117 4.89 3.94 5.74
N PHE A 118 5.18 5.16 5.28
CA PHE A 118 5.80 6.18 6.12
C PHE A 118 4.88 6.68 7.25
N LEU A 119 3.59 6.84 6.95
CA LEU A 119 2.57 7.20 7.94
C LEU A 119 2.43 6.15 9.03
N THR A 120 2.28 4.88 8.64
CA THR A 120 2.10 3.77 9.59
C THR A 120 3.37 3.52 10.40
N TYR A 121 4.56 3.72 9.80
CA TYR A 121 5.84 3.73 10.52
C TYR A 121 5.84 4.80 11.62
N SER A 122 5.49 6.04 11.29
CA SER A 122 5.44 7.16 12.23
C SER A 122 4.45 6.90 13.38
N MET A 123 3.28 6.34 13.05
CA MET A 123 2.30 5.92 14.04
C MET A 123 2.82 4.79 14.94
N SER A 124 3.51 3.79 14.39
CA SER A 124 4.10 2.70 15.19
C SER A 124 5.15 3.21 16.17
N LYS A 125 6.04 4.12 15.72
CA LYS A 125 7.11 4.67 16.55
C LYS A 125 6.56 5.47 17.73
N THR A 126 5.56 6.31 17.47
CA THR A 126 4.92 7.16 18.50
C THR A 126 4.16 6.34 19.54
N ASN A 127 3.46 5.28 19.12
CA ASN A 127 2.72 4.44 20.07
C ASN A 127 3.67 3.55 20.91
N THR A 128 4.81 3.13 20.37
CA THR A 128 5.82 2.41 21.15
C THR A 128 6.47 3.30 22.21
N SER A 129 6.73 4.58 21.93
CA SER A 129 7.28 5.51 22.93
C SER A 129 6.31 5.77 24.08
N GLU A 130 5.01 5.99 23.79
CA GLU A 130 4.00 6.22 24.83
C GLU A 130 3.76 4.99 25.73
N ALA A 131 3.81 3.78 25.15
CA ALA A 131 3.70 2.56 25.94
C ALA A 131 4.88 2.38 26.91
N SER A 132 6.09 2.79 26.49
CA SER A 132 7.28 2.77 27.34
C SER A 132 7.14 3.76 28.50
N GLU A 133 6.71 5.00 28.24
CA GLU A 133 6.59 6.06 29.25
C GLU A 133 5.50 5.74 30.29
N ARG A 134 4.38 5.11 29.87
CA ARG A 134 3.34 4.65 30.81
C ARG A 134 3.79 3.48 31.68
N SER A 135 4.75 2.67 31.23
CA SER A 135 5.28 1.55 32.03
C SER A 135 6.31 1.96 33.07
N THR A 136 6.84 3.19 32.98
CA THR A 136 7.83 3.75 33.90
C THR A 136 7.23 4.67 34.97
N LEU A 137 5.92 4.94 34.90
CA LEU A 137 5.13 5.67 35.89
C LEU A 137 4.30 4.68 36.73
#